data_AF-A0A5N6GW89-F1
#
_entry.id   AF-A0A5N6GW89-F1
#
_cell.length_a   1.000
_cell.length_b   1.000
_cell.length_c   1.000
_cell.angle_alpha   90.00
_cell.angle_beta   90.00
_cell.angle_gamma   90.00
#
_symmetry.space_group_name_H-M   'P 1'
#
loop_
_entity.id
_entity.type
_entity.pdbx_description
1 polymer ?
#
loop_
_entity_poly.entity_id
_entity_poly.type
_entity_poly.pdbx_seq_one_letter_code
_entity_poly.pdbx_strand_id
1 'polypeptide(L)'
;MAGSPLSYLNIVRDNGDQLDTHIHHGELKPVFLWHLSLFTILPVSALVIPRRQSTRYVRPLVLVLIFSLALEAIRYRRALLGANGYMIGLVVAWWFIWSATLLVFHDVEREFLRVERKGRTTVRATSKHSIQNGYAHMNGVIKDTEPKEQQYTESLIWQPYPRSLSKRLNWSLGLLFNMRGPEWNWRISSMDPLPPSVKSQLKSGPPSRYPRGASKVTASYPGVGTRIRTVAFDCLKYYLLLDVIKVLMMHDLYFWGVTSPPPPPPFPLNQILPHGAVYMYRVLMTALGVYAAVSFVTFFNPLIFLGLSRLFPNASRRITAAPLDASWLYSDMFGPFLVPVLDHGLAGAWGIWWHQLFRFGFTSTAHWILSLLPNRLANNSRFRRLVMTFVVFALSGFIHACGSYTQWSDTKPLSGTFLFFILQFVGVTIQEFVSHVVVAVLLYQYTGKAGKTRMPRWLRRSANAGFVFGWLWLTAGLIMDDFAKGGLWLTEPLPVSPLRGLGFGYGVEGEGWWCWKTPWFRYWDGGSYWERGIRVL
;
A
#
# COMPACT_ATOMS: atom_id res chain seq x y z
N MET A 1 7.11 38.51 -30.84
CA MET A 1 5.89 38.09 -30.12
C MET A 1 6.32 37.64 -28.74
N ALA A 2 6.07 38.45 -27.71
CA ALA A 2 6.41 38.13 -26.33
C ALA A 2 5.49 36.98 -25.86
N GLY A 3 6.06 35.78 -25.74
CA GLY A 3 5.31 34.61 -25.27
C GLY A 3 4.85 34.83 -23.83
N SER A 4 3.58 34.55 -23.56
CA SER A 4 3.03 34.53 -22.21
C SER A 4 3.95 33.73 -21.28
N PRO A 5 4.14 34.14 -20.01
CA PRO A 5 4.95 33.38 -19.07
C PRO A 5 4.46 31.94 -19.01
N LEU A 6 5.40 31.00 -19.11
CA LEU A 6 5.14 29.56 -19.06
C LEU A 6 4.47 29.26 -17.71
N SER A 7 3.22 28.80 -17.73
CA SER A 7 2.44 28.48 -16.54
C SER A 7 2.15 26.99 -16.51
N TYR A 8 2.34 26.35 -15.35
CA TYR A 8 1.98 24.94 -15.17
C TYR A 8 0.50 24.68 -15.44
N LEU A 9 -0.38 25.67 -15.24
CA LEU A 9 -1.80 25.57 -15.55
C LEU A 9 -2.05 25.45 -17.07
N ASN A 10 -1.24 26.13 -17.89
CA ASN A 10 -1.31 25.97 -19.34
C ASN A 10 -0.89 24.55 -19.74
N ILE A 11 0.18 24.00 -19.14
CA ILE A 11 0.61 22.62 -19.39
C ILE A 11 -0.51 21.62 -19.05
N VAL A 12 -1.17 21.80 -17.91
CA VAL A 12 -2.30 20.93 -17.50
C VAL A 12 -3.46 21.02 -18.49
N ARG A 13 -3.82 22.23 -18.94
CA ARG A 13 -4.89 22.42 -19.93
C ARG A 13 -4.52 21.81 -21.28
N ASP A 14 -3.32 22.10 -21.78
CA ASP A 14 -2.85 21.63 -23.08
C ASP A 14 -2.77 20.10 -23.12
N ASN A 15 -2.36 19.44 -22.02
CA ASN A 15 -2.43 17.99 -21.89
C ASN A 15 -3.87 17.45 -21.99
N GLY A 16 -4.83 18.16 -21.39
CA GLY A 16 -6.26 17.83 -21.46
C GLY A 16 -6.80 17.91 -22.88
N ASP A 17 -6.54 19.02 -23.56
CA ASP A 17 -7.01 19.28 -24.92
C ASP A 17 -6.41 18.29 -25.92
N GLN A 18 -5.11 17.97 -25.78
CA GLN A 18 -4.47 16.95 -26.61
C GLN A 18 -5.06 15.55 -26.34
N LEU A 19 -5.20 15.14 -25.07
CA LEU A 19 -5.79 13.85 -24.75
C LEU A 19 -7.22 13.72 -25.33
N ASP A 20 -8.03 14.77 -25.20
CA ASP A 20 -9.38 14.79 -25.77
C ASP A 20 -9.35 14.65 -27.29
N THR A 21 -8.41 15.32 -27.97
CA THR A 21 -8.22 15.19 -29.42
C THR A 21 -7.91 13.75 -29.84
N HIS A 22 -6.97 13.08 -29.17
CA HIS A 22 -6.62 11.69 -29.47
C HIS A 22 -7.77 10.70 -29.18
N ILE A 23 -8.58 10.98 -28.16
CA ILE A 23 -9.78 10.20 -27.88
C ILE A 23 -10.84 10.40 -28.98
N HIS A 24 -11.04 11.64 -29.44
CA HIS A 24 -11.98 11.95 -30.51
C HIS A 24 -11.57 11.34 -31.86
N HIS A 25 -10.26 11.24 -32.14
CA HIS A 25 -9.75 10.55 -33.32
C HIS A 25 -9.75 9.02 -33.20
N GLY A 26 -10.09 8.46 -32.03
CA GLY A 26 -10.16 7.01 -31.80
C GLY A 26 -8.79 6.34 -31.63
N GLU A 27 -7.71 7.10 -31.50
CA GLU A 27 -6.36 6.58 -31.25
C GLU A 27 -6.20 6.07 -29.81
N LEU A 28 -6.85 6.77 -28.88
CA LEU A 28 -6.92 6.43 -27.47
C LEU A 28 -8.37 6.26 -27.03
N LYS A 29 -8.55 5.54 -25.92
CA LYS A 29 -9.87 5.31 -25.33
C LYS A 29 -9.99 5.96 -23.95
N PRO A 30 -11.17 6.49 -23.61
CA PRO A 30 -11.39 7.06 -22.28
C PRO A 30 -11.48 5.96 -21.21
N VAL A 31 -11.07 6.27 -19.99
CA VAL A 31 -11.36 5.43 -18.82
C VAL A 31 -12.74 5.75 -18.30
N PHE A 32 -13.62 4.76 -18.19
CA PHE A 32 -14.92 4.88 -17.50
C PHE A 32 -14.90 4.29 -16.09
N LEU A 33 -15.71 4.85 -15.19
CA LEU A 33 -15.88 4.35 -13.81
C LEU A 33 -16.33 2.88 -13.75
N TRP A 34 -17.12 2.42 -14.71
CA TRP A 34 -17.59 1.02 -14.72
C TRP A 34 -16.45 0.02 -14.97
N HIS A 35 -15.32 0.41 -15.56
CA HIS A 35 -14.16 -0.47 -15.68
C HIS A 35 -13.63 -0.87 -14.30
N LEU A 36 -13.62 0.05 -13.31
CA LEU A 36 -13.25 -0.27 -11.93
C LEU A 36 -14.18 -1.32 -11.32
N SER A 37 -15.47 -1.25 -11.68
CA SER A 37 -16.47 -2.24 -11.25
C SER A 37 -16.20 -3.60 -11.87
N LEU A 38 -15.83 -3.68 -13.15
CA LEU A 38 -15.48 -4.96 -13.79
C LEU A 38 -14.26 -5.63 -13.15
N PHE A 39 -13.21 -4.86 -12.87
CA PHE A 39 -12.03 -5.37 -12.16
C PHE A 39 -12.37 -5.90 -10.76
N THR A 40 -13.48 -5.46 -10.16
CA THR A 40 -13.98 -6.00 -8.89
C THR A 40 -14.90 -7.21 -9.08
N ILE A 41 -15.89 -7.11 -9.97
CA ILE A 41 -16.94 -8.12 -10.16
C ILE A 41 -16.35 -9.44 -10.64
N LEU A 42 -15.39 -9.40 -11.57
CA LEU A 42 -14.76 -10.61 -12.13
C LEU A 42 -14.10 -11.47 -11.04
N PRO A 43 -13.10 -11.00 -10.28
CA PRO A 43 -12.49 -11.83 -9.25
C PRO A 43 -13.48 -12.22 -8.15
N VAL A 44 -14.41 -11.34 -7.74
CA VAL A 44 -15.42 -11.70 -6.72
C VAL A 44 -16.32 -12.84 -7.21
N SER A 45 -16.81 -12.78 -8.45
CA SER A 45 -17.67 -13.83 -9.01
C SER A 45 -16.96 -15.19 -9.04
N ALA A 46 -15.67 -15.23 -9.39
CA ALA A 46 -14.86 -16.43 -9.35
C ALA A 46 -14.55 -16.94 -7.94
N LEU A 47 -14.42 -16.05 -6.95
CA LEU A 47 -14.18 -16.41 -5.54
C LEU A 47 -15.45 -16.95 -4.85
N VAL A 48 -16.62 -16.46 -5.25
CA VAL A 48 -17.92 -16.91 -4.71
C VAL A 48 -18.28 -18.31 -5.21
N ILE A 49 -17.78 -18.70 -6.39
CA ILE A 49 -17.95 -20.04 -6.96
C ILE A 49 -16.98 -21.03 -6.27
N PRO A 50 -17.48 -22.06 -5.56
CA PRO A 50 -16.63 -23.06 -4.92
C PRO A 50 -15.91 -23.91 -5.96
N ARG A 51 -14.69 -24.33 -5.66
CA ARG A 51 -13.84 -25.16 -6.51
C ARG A 51 -14.21 -26.63 -6.31
N ARG A 52 -15.00 -27.13 -7.25
CA ARG A 52 -15.42 -28.53 -7.38
C ARG A 52 -14.88 -29.09 -8.69
N GLN A 53 -15.06 -30.39 -8.94
CA GLN A 53 -14.57 -31.02 -10.17
C GLN A 53 -15.14 -30.34 -11.43
N SER A 54 -16.42 -29.96 -11.43
CA SER A 54 -17.09 -29.26 -12.53
C SER A 54 -16.71 -27.77 -12.68
N THR A 55 -16.24 -27.12 -11.61
CA THR A 55 -15.93 -25.67 -11.59
C THR A 55 -14.44 -25.37 -11.48
N ARG A 56 -13.57 -26.39 -11.57
CA ARG A 56 -12.12 -26.26 -11.35
C ARG A 56 -11.43 -25.23 -12.26
N TYR A 57 -11.98 -25.00 -13.44
CA TYR A 57 -11.46 -24.07 -14.46
C TYR A 57 -12.06 -22.66 -14.41
N VAL A 58 -13.08 -22.41 -13.59
CA VAL A 58 -13.72 -21.07 -13.49
C VAL A 58 -12.69 -20.02 -13.09
N ARG A 59 -11.90 -20.26 -12.04
CA ARG A 59 -10.91 -19.31 -11.54
C ARG A 59 -9.80 -18.99 -12.57
N PRO A 60 -9.15 -20.00 -13.20
CA PRO A 60 -8.21 -19.74 -14.31
C PRO A 60 -8.85 -19.00 -15.50
N LEU A 61 -10.06 -19.37 -15.91
CA LEU A 61 -10.75 -18.71 -17.02
C LEU A 61 -11.01 -17.22 -16.72
N VAL A 62 -11.50 -16.92 -15.53
CA VAL A 62 -11.69 -15.52 -15.10
C VAL A 62 -10.36 -14.76 -15.04
N LEU A 63 -9.26 -15.41 -14.62
CA LEU A 63 -7.95 -14.76 -14.65
C LEU A 63 -7.52 -14.41 -16.08
N VAL A 64 -7.78 -15.26 -17.07
CA VAL A 64 -7.51 -14.94 -18.49
C VAL A 64 -8.32 -13.74 -18.95
N LEU A 65 -9.61 -13.64 -18.56
CA LEU A 65 -10.43 -12.48 -18.87
C LEU A 65 -9.89 -11.20 -18.23
N ILE A 66 -9.50 -11.26 -16.95
CA ILE A 66 -8.88 -10.13 -16.24
C ILE A 66 -7.58 -9.73 -16.94
N PHE A 67 -6.77 -10.68 -17.41
CA PHE A 67 -5.55 -10.40 -18.16
C PHE A 67 -5.83 -9.69 -19.48
N SER A 68 -6.81 -10.15 -20.26
CA SER A 68 -7.23 -9.49 -21.50
C SER A 68 -7.71 -8.06 -21.27
N LEU A 69 -8.51 -7.83 -20.23
CA LEU A 69 -8.95 -6.48 -19.85
C LEU A 69 -7.79 -5.61 -19.36
N ALA A 70 -6.84 -6.18 -18.62
CA ALA A 70 -5.65 -5.47 -18.16
C ALA A 70 -4.79 -5.01 -19.34
N LEU A 71 -4.58 -5.88 -20.33
CA LEU A 71 -3.86 -5.55 -21.56
C LEU A 71 -4.57 -4.47 -22.38
N GLU A 72 -5.90 -4.56 -22.55
CA GLU A 72 -6.67 -3.52 -23.24
C GLU A 72 -6.55 -2.17 -22.53
N ALA A 73 -6.69 -2.17 -21.20
CA ALA A 73 -6.62 -0.95 -20.41
C ALA A 73 -5.24 -0.29 -20.48
N ILE A 74 -4.17 -1.06 -20.30
CA ILE A 74 -2.80 -0.53 -20.39
C ILE A 74 -2.51 -0.01 -21.80
N ARG A 75 -2.93 -0.73 -22.84
CA ARG A 75 -2.62 -0.40 -24.23
C ARG A 75 -3.36 0.83 -24.74
N TYR A 76 -4.65 0.97 -24.43
CA TYR A 76 -5.50 1.95 -25.11
C TYR A 76 -6.11 3.00 -24.20
N ARG A 77 -6.24 2.75 -22.89
CA ARG A 77 -6.99 3.64 -22.01
C ARG A 77 -6.09 4.71 -21.40
N ARG A 78 -6.55 5.97 -21.43
CA ARG A 78 -5.85 7.12 -20.81
C ARG A 78 -6.84 8.04 -20.09
N ALA A 79 -6.37 8.68 -19.03
CA ALA A 79 -7.03 9.75 -18.27
C ALA A 79 -5.94 10.56 -17.55
N LEU A 80 -6.18 11.84 -17.24
CA LEU A 80 -5.21 12.66 -16.52
C LEU A 80 -5.35 12.51 -15.00
N LEU A 81 -6.55 12.20 -14.50
CA LEU A 81 -6.78 11.94 -13.07
C LEU A 81 -5.97 10.72 -12.62
N GLY A 82 -5.42 10.83 -11.42
CA GLY A 82 -4.55 9.80 -10.86
C GLY A 82 -3.14 9.89 -11.42
N ALA A 83 -2.48 11.02 -11.19
CA ALA A 83 -1.07 11.26 -11.52
C ALA A 83 -0.78 11.23 -13.04
N ASN A 84 -1.56 12.01 -13.80
CA ASN A 84 -1.44 12.12 -15.26
C ASN A 84 -1.56 10.78 -15.99
N GLY A 85 -2.39 9.88 -15.46
CA GLY A 85 -2.62 8.52 -15.98
C GLY A 85 -1.81 7.43 -15.30
N TYR A 86 -0.83 7.77 -14.45
CA TYR A 86 0.05 6.80 -13.79
C TYR A 86 -0.70 5.74 -12.98
N MET A 87 -1.77 6.13 -12.28
CA MET A 87 -2.53 5.22 -11.44
C MET A 87 -3.30 4.16 -12.24
N ILE A 88 -3.58 4.38 -13.52
CA ILE A 88 -4.29 3.41 -14.36
C ILE A 88 -3.46 2.14 -14.49
N GLY A 89 -2.24 2.27 -15.03
CA GLY A 89 -1.35 1.13 -15.23
C GLY A 89 -0.93 0.49 -13.91
N LEU A 90 -0.65 1.29 -12.87
CA LEU A 90 -0.30 0.79 -11.55
C LEU A 90 -1.42 -0.08 -10.96
N VAL A 91 -2.66 0.43 -10.93
CA VAL A 91 -3.79 -0.28 -10.33
C VAL A 91 -4.12 -1.52 -11.16
N VAL A 92 -4.18 -1.42 -12.48
CA VAL A 92 -4.51 -2.53 -13.37
C VAL A 92 -3.48 -3.67 -13.23
N ALA A 93 -2.18 -3.35 -13.26
CA ALA A 93 -1.13 -4.35 -13.11
C ALA A 93 -1.15 -5.01 -11.72
N TRP A 94 -1.33 -4.21 -10.65
CA TRP A 94 -1.48 -4.75 -9.31
C TRP A 94 -2.72 -5.65 -9.20
N TRP A 95 -3.86 -5.23 -9.76
CA TRP A 95 -5.11 -5.99 -9.66
C TRP A 95 -5.03 -7.34 -10.36
N PHE A 96 -4.29 -7.40 -11.48
CA PHE A 96 -3.98 -8.66 -12.14
C PHE A 96 -3.14 -9.59 -11.24
N ILE A 97 -2.04 -9.09 -10.65
CA ILE A 97 -1.19 -9.86 -9.72
C ILE A 97 -2.00 -10.35 -8.51
N TRP A 98 -2.83 -9.47 -7.96
CA TRP A 98 -3.69 -9.78 -6.83
C TRP A 98 -4.75 -10.83 -7.17
N SER A 99 -5.38 -10.71 -8.34
CA SER A 99 -6.31 -11.71 -8.85
C SER A 99 -5.63 -13.05 -9.08
N ALA A 100 -4.43 -13.08 -9.68
CA ALA A 100 -3.66 -14.31 -9.86
C ALA A 100 -3.36 -14.99 -8.51
N THR A 101 -3.01 -14.19 -7.51
CA THR A 101 -2.75 -14.66 -6.14
C THR A 101 -3.97 -15.37 -5.55
N LEU A 102 -5.15 -14.75 -5.62
CA LEU A 102 -6.37 -15.30 -5.01
C LEU A 102 -7.03 -16.40 -5.85
N LEU A 103 -6.91 -16.36 -7.17
CA LEU A 103 -7.62 -17.26 -8.07
C LEU A 103 -6.82 -18.51 -8.44
N VAL A 104 -5.48 -18.40 -8.50
CA VAL A 104 -4.61 -19.47 -9.02
C VAL A 104 -3.55 -19.90 -8.02
N PHE A 105 -2.82 -18.97 -7.39
CA PHE A 105 -1.66 -19.31 -6.57
C PHE A 105 -2.03 -19.97 -5.23
N HIS A 106 -3.23 -19.69 -4.72
CA HIS A 106 -3.73 -20.26 -3.46
C HIS A 106 -5.08 -20.96 -3.61
N ASP A 107 -5.30 -21.98 -2.77
CA ASP A 107 -6.64 -22.50 -2.52
C ASP A 107 -7.30 -21.73 -1.37
N VAL A 108 -7.98 -20.63 -1.73
CA VAL A 108 -8.64 -19.74 -0.76
C VAL A 108 -9.67 -20.46 0.10
N GLU A 109 -10.24 -21.58 -0.35
CA GLU A 109 -11.27 -22.30 0.42
C GLU A 109 -10.66 -23.08 1.59
N ARG A 110 -9.42 -23.52 1.44
CA ARG A 110 -8.72 -24.37 2.40
C ARG A 110 -7.71 -23.59 3.23
N GLU A 111 -7.05 -22.61 2.62
CA GLU A 111 -5.91 -21.92 3.22
C GLU A 111 -6.30 -20.67 3.99
N PHE A 112 -7.46 -20.07 3.72
CA PHE A 112 -7.80 -18.74 4.24
C PHE A 112 -8.88 -18.82 5.30
N LEU A 113 -8.62 -18.15 6.43
CA LEU A 113 -9.55 -18.00 7.53
C LEU A 113 -9.64 -16.51 7.88
N ARG A 114 -10.86 -16.04 8.13
CA ARG A 114 -11.15 -14.66 8.54
C ARG A 114 -11.56 -14.63 10.01
N VAL A 115 -11.07 -13.66 10.77
CA VAL A 115 -11.56 -13.39 12.12
C VAL A 115 -12.96 -12.80 12.03
N GLU A 116 -13.94 -13.44 12.66
CA GLU A 116 -15.33 -12.99 12.70
C GLU A 116 -15.88 -13.02 14.12
N ARG A 117 -16.87 -12.16 14.38
CA ARG A 117 -17.68 -12.21 15.59
C ARG A 117 -18.64 -13.39 15.54
N LYS A 118 -18.64 -14.22 16.59
CA LYS A 118 -19.68 -15.20 16.81
C LYS A 118 -20.92 -14.52 17.40
N GLY A 119 -22.11 -14.88 16.91
CA GLY A 119 -23.37 -14.34 17.41
C GLY A 119 -23.53 -14.54 18.93
N ARG A 120 -24.24 -13.61 19.58
CA ARG A 120 -24.54 -13.62 21.02
C ARG A 120 -25.22 -14.93 21.41
N THR A 121 -24.51 -15.81 22.12
CA THR A 121 -25.16 -16.83 22.96
C THR A 121 -25.30 -16.23 24.35
N THR A 122 -26.53 -15.98 24.79
CA THR A 122 -26.83 -15.76 26.21
C THR A 122 -26.37 -16.99 26.97
N VAL A 123 -25.23 -16.90 27.65
CA VAL A 123 -24.87 -17.89 28.66
C VAL A 123 -25.86 -17.67 29.80
N ARG A 124 -26.91 -18.50 29.84
CA ARG A 124 -27.78 -18.61 31.01
C ARG A 124 -26.86 -19.13 32.12
N ALA A 125 -26.46 -18.26 33.04
CA ALA A 125 -25.70 -18.66 34.20
C ALA A 125 -26.56 -19.63 35.01
N THR A 126 -26.41 -20.93 34.78
CA THR A 126 -26.84 -21.94 35.75
C THR A 126 -25.90 -21.82 36.93
N SER A 127 -26.29 -21.02 37.91
CA SER A 127 -25.70 -21.04 39.24
C SER A 127 -25.89 -22.44 39.83
N LYS A 128 -24.84 -23.25 39.81
CA LYS A 128 -24.74 -24.35 40.76
C LYS A 128 -24.39 -23.72 42.11
N HIS A 129 -25.42 -23.38 42.89
CA HIS A 129 -25.26 -23.14 44.31
C HIS A 129 -24.88 -24.46 44.97
N SER A 130 -23.62 -24.60 45.38
CA SER A 130 -23.26 -25.51 46.47
C SER A 130 -23.65 -24.83 47.78
N ILE A 131 -24.62 -25.42 48.46
CA ILE A 131 -25.01 -25.07 49.83
C ILE A 131 -23.87 -25.48 50.76
N GLN A 132 -23.32 -24.54 51.52
CA GLN A 132 -22.64 -24.87 52.77
C GLN A 132 -22.85 -23.74 53.79
N ASN A 133 -23.42 -24.12 54.93
CA ASN A 133 -23.88 -23.29 56.03
C ASN A 133 -22.73 -22.68 56.85
N GLY A 134 -22.95 -21.48 57.41
CA GLY A 134 -22.13 -20.90 58.47
C GLY A 134 -22.70 -19.56 58.96
N TYR A 135 -23.03 -19.49 60.24
CA TYR A 135 -23.76 -18.40 60.93
C TYR A 135 -22.91 -17.14 61.24
N ALA A 136 -23.64 -16.02 61.42
CA ALA A 136 -23.37 -14.81 62.23
C ALA A 136 -22.37 -13.76 61.71
N HIS A 137 -22.83 -12.54 61.38
CA HIS A 137 -23.05 -11.39 62.30
C HIS A 137 -23.35 -10.09 61.49
N MET A 138 -24.23 -9.23 62.04
CA MET A 138 -24.66 -7.95 61.45
C MET A 138 -23.54 -6.88 61.44
N ASN A 139 -23.42 -6.12 60.34
CA ASN A 139 -23.55 -4.65 60.28
C ASN A 139 -22.99 -4.07 58.98
N GLY A 140 -23.72 -3.10 58.40
CA GLY A 140 -23.09 -1.98 57.69
C GLY A 140 -23.34 -1.86 56.19
N VAL A 141 -24.07 -0.79 55.85
CA VAL A 141 -23.97 0.01 54.62
C VAL A 141 -24.58 -0.60 53.35
N ILE A 142 -25.78 -0.12 53.04
CA ILE A 142 -26.34 -0.10 51.69
C ILE A 142 -25.41 0.77 50.84
N LYS A 143 -24.52 0.14 50.07
CA LYS A 143 -23.88 0.76 48.92
C LYS A 143 -24.73 0.43 47.71
N ASP A 144 -25.37 1.46 47.15
CA ASP A 144 -25.97 1.42 45.82
C ASP A 144 -24.96 0.81 44.86
N THR A 145 -25.28 -0.41 44.43
CA THR A 145 -24.47 -1.12 43.47
C THR A 145 -24.85 -0.53 42.12
N GLU A 146 -24.00 0.33 41.57
CA GLU A 146 -24.06 0.71 40.17
C GLU A 146 -24.31 -0.54 39.32
N PRO A 147 -25.21 -0.48 38.32
CA PRO A 147 -25.47 -1.63 37.48
C PRO A 147 -24.17 -1.98 36.78
N LYS A 148 -23.56 -3.11 37.18
CA LYS A 148 -22.41 -3.71 36.50
C LYS A 148 -22.74 -3.77 35.02
N GLU A 149 -22.10 -2.89 34.26
CA GLU A 149 -22.13 -2.88 32.81
C GLU A 149 -21.82 -4.31 32.38
N GLN A 150 -22.84 -5.02 31.88
CA GLN A 150 -22.70 -6.39 31.45
C GLN A 150 -21.62 -6.38 30.36
N GLN A 151 -20.40 -6.77 30.72
CA GLN A 151 -19.28 -6.82 29.82
C GLN A 151 -19.53 -8.01 28.89
N TYR A 152 -20.31 -7.75 27.84
CA TYR A 152 -20.61 -8.70 26.79
C TYR A 152 -19.30 -8.99 26.06
N THR A 153 -18.59 -10.04 26.48
CA THR A 153 -17.38 -10.48 25.78
C THR A 153 -17.81 -11.16 24.49
N GLU A 154 -17.87 -10.39 23.40
CA GLU A 154 -17.99 -10.94 22.06
C GLU A 154 -16.89 -11.96 21.82
N SER A 155 -17.26 -13.16 21.38
CA SER A 155 -16.29 -14.20 21.05
C SER A 155 -15.88 -14.10 19.58
N LEU A 156 -14.58 -14.11 19.32
CA LEU A 156 -13.98 -14.10 18.00
C LEU A 156 -13.60 -15.52 17.58
N ILE A 157 -13.91 -15.88 16.34
CA ILE A 157 -13.60 -17.19 15.77
C ILE A 157 -12.89 -17.07 14.43
N TRP A 158 -12.16 -18.12 14.06
CA TRP A 158 -11.70 -18.30 12.68
C TRP A 158 -12.84 -18.83 11.81
N GLN A 159 -13.34 -18.00 10.90
CA GLN A 159 -14.33 -18.38 9.91
C GLN A 159 -13.62 -18.89 8.65
N PRO A 160 -13.77 -20.19 8.30
CA PRO A 160 -13.35 -20.72 7.01
C PRO A 160 -14.30 -20.29 5.89
N TYR A 161 -14.02 -20.73 4.67
CA TYR A 161 -14.88 -20.46 3.51
C TYR A 161 -16.36 -20.77 3.79
N PRO A 162 -17.26 -19.77 3.74
CA PRO A 162 -18.66 -19.95 4.13
C PRO A 162 -19.44 -20.87 3.17
N ARG A 163 -20.52 -21.50 3.66
CA ARG A 163 -21.43 -22.31 2.82
C ARG A 163 -22.49 -21.47 2.10
N SER A 164 -23.14 -20.56 2.82
CA SER A 164 -24.21 -19.70 2.27
C SER A 164 -23.67 -18.65 1.31
N LEU A 165 -24.39 -18.38 0.22
CA LEU A 165 -23.97 -17.46 -0.84
C LEU A 165 -23.72 -16.03 -0.35
N SER A 166 -24.63 -15.46 0.45
CA SER A 166 -24.49 -14.10 0.98
C SER A 166 -23.25 -13.93 1.86
N LYS A 167 -23.01 -14.89 2.77
CA LYS A 167 -21.78 -14.89 3.58
C LYS A 167 -20.53 -15.09 2.73
N ARG A 168 -20.59 -15.94 1.69
CA ARG A 168 -19.47 -16.10 0.74
C ARG A 168 -19.17 -14.79 0.02
N LEU A 169 -20.18 -14.10 -0.50
CA LEU A 169 -20.01 -12.81 -1.15
C LEU A 169 -19.32 -11.79 -0.22
N ASN A 170 -19.81 -11.63 1.01
CA ASN A 170 -19.18 -10.74 1.99
C ASN A 170 -17.75 -11.16 2.35
N TRP A 171 -17.50 -12.47 2.50
CA TRP A 171 -16.19 -13.02 2.79
C TRP A 171 -15.21 -12.81 1.63
N SER A 172 -15.64 -13.04 0.39
CA SER A 172 -14.85 -12.84 -0.83
C SER A 172 -14.56 -11.36 -1.10
N LEU A 173 -15.52 -10.46 -0.86
CA LEU A 173 -15.29 -9.01 -0.89
C LEU A 173 -14.26 -8.59 0.16
N GLY A 174 -14.42 -9.08 1.39
CA GLY A 174 -13.45 -8.87 2.46
C GLY A 174 -12.05 -9.38 2.11
N LEU A 175 -11.96 -10.49 1.38
CA LEU A 175 -10.68 -11.05 0.93
C LEU A 175 -10.05 -10.18 -0.16
N LEU A 176 -10.84 -9.76 -1.15
CA LEU A 176 -10.36 -8.96 -2.28
C LEU A 176 -9.85 -7.58 -1.82
N PHE A 177 -10.53 -6.93 -0.88
CA PHE A 177 -10.19 -5.57 -0.45
C PHE A 177 -9.18 -5.48 0.71
N ASN A 178 -8.78 -6.61 1.31
CA ASN A 178 -7.74 -6.63 2.32
C ASN A 178 -6.44 -7.18 1.75
N MET A 179 -5.51 -6.30 1.39
CA MET A 179 -4.21 -6.70 0.79
C MET A 179 -3.12 -7.04 1.82
N ARG A 180 -3.30 -6.63 3.09
CA ARG A 180 -2.36 -6.88 4.20
C ARG A 180 -2.84 -7.97 5.17
N GLY A 181 -4.10 -8.36 5.04
CA GLY A 181 -4.73 -9.41 5.83
C GLY A 181 -4.94 -9.12 7.32
N PRO A 182 -5.35 -7.90 7.76
CA PRO A 182 -5.43 -7.58 9.19
C PRO A 182 -6.25 -8.59 10.03
N GLU A 183 -7.42 -8.97 9.53
CA GLU A 183 -8.33 -9.96 10.09
C GLU A 183 -8.13 -11.37 9.53
N TRP A 184 -7.07 -11.61 8.77
CA TRP A 184 -6.88 -12.87 8.06
C TRP A 184 -5.76 -13.70 8.66
N ASN A 185 -5.86 -15.02 8.55
CA ASN A 185 -4.81 -15.93 9.04
C ASN A 185 -3.48 -15.80 8.28
N TRP A 186 -3.47 -15.11 7.14
CA TRP A 186 -2.29 -14.73 6.36
C TRP A 186 -1.82 -13.29 6.66
N ARG A 187 -2.26 -12.63 7.75
CA ARG A 187 -1.80 -11.29 8.21
C ARG A 187 -0.29 -11.07 8.14
N ILE A 188 0.18 -10.16 7.28
CA ILE A 188 1.63 -9.98 7.03
C ILE A 188 2.46 -9.72 8.32
N SER A 189 3.70 -10.21 8.33
CA SER A 189 4.57 -10.20 9.52
C SER A 189 5.05 -8.81 9.97
N SER A 190 4.90 -7.80 9.12
CA SER A 190 5.26 -6.41 9.44
C SER A 190 4.17 -5.69 10.24
N MET A 191 2.98 -6.26 10.34
CA MET A 191 1.93 -5.73 11.22
C MET A 191 2.15 -6.18 12.65
N ASP A 192 1.62 -5.39 13.59
CA ASP A 192 1.62 -5.76 14.99
C ASP A 192 0.94 -7.12 15.21
N PRO A 193 1.42 -7.94 16.16
CA PRO A 193 0.75 -9.17 16.52
C PRO A 193 -0.71 -8.93 16.91
N LEU A 194 -1.55 -9.97 16.84
CA LEU A 194 -2.89 -9.89 17.42
C LEU A 194 -2.81 -9.68 18.95
N PRO A 195 -3.74 -8.91 19.55
CA PRO A 195 -3.81 -8.75 21.00
C PRO A 195 -3.86 -10.11 21.73
N PRO A 196 -3.25 -10.25 22.92
CA PRO A 196 -3.28 -11.50 23.68
C PRO A 196 -4.71 -12.03 23.93
N SER A 197 -5.67 -11.13 24.16
CA SER A 197 -7.09 -11.44 24.35
C SER A 197 -7.77 -11.98 23.09
N VAL A 198 -7.34 -11.54 21.91
CA VAL A 198 -7.84 -12.06 20.62
C VAL A 198 -7.17 -13.40 20.33
N LYS A 199 -5.84 -13.49 20.53
CA LYS A 199 -5.09 -14.73 20.36
C LYS A 199 -5.64 -15.86 21.22
N SER A 200 -5.99 -15.59 22.48
CA SER A 200 -6.54 -16.61 23.39
C SER A 200 -7.86 -17.20 22.89
N GLN A 201 -8.74 -16.37 22.33
CA GLN A 201 -10.02 -16.79 21.74
C GLN A 201 -9.83 -17.62 20.47
N LEU A 202 -8.77 -17.32 19.70
CA LEU A 202 -8.46 -17.98 18.45
C LEU A 202 -7.58 -19.24 18.59
N LYS A 203 -7.18 -19.63 19.81
CA LYS A 203 -6.29 -20.78 20.09
C LYS A 203 -6.82 -22.13 19.62
N SER A 204 -8.14 -22.28 19.48
CA SER A 204 -8.77 -23.52 18.99
C SER A 204 -8.75 -23.66 17.46
N GLY A 205 -8.17 -22.70 16.73
CA GLY A 205 -8.03 -22.77 15.28
C GLY A 205 -6.73 -23.47 14.81
N PRO A 206 -6.58 -23.71 13.50
CA PRO A 206 -5.36 -24.28 12.94
C PRO A 206 -4.14 -23.42 13.29
N PRO A 207 -2.95 -24.02 13.46
CA PRO A 207 -1.74 -23.26 13.73
C PRO A 207 -1.51 -22.24 12.60
N SER A 208 -1.43 -20.97 12.99
CA SER A 208 -1.04 -19.88 12.11
C SER A 208 0.25 -20.26 11.37
N ARG A 209 0.26 -20.21 10.02
CA ARG A 209 1.39 -20.61 9.15
C ARG A 209 2.60 -19.66 9.24
N TYR A 210 2.68 -18.86 10.30
CA TYR A 210 3.57 -17.71 10.43
C TYR A 210 4.98 -18.04 10.93
N PRO A 211 6.02 -17.35 10.42
CA PRO A 211 7.34 -17.35 11.04
C PRO A 211 7.24 -16.77 12.45
N ARG A 212 7.74 -17.53 13.42
CA ARG A 212 7.68 -17.31 14.88
C ARG A 212 8.55 -16.13 15.37
N GLY A 213 8.75 -15.08 14.55
CA GLY A 213 9.80 -14.07 14.73
C GLY A 213 9.39 -12.74 15.37
N ALA A 214 8.11 -12.39 15.43
CA ALA A 214 7.65 -11.07 15.90
C ALA A 214 7.28 -11.01 17.40
N SER A 215 7.83 -11.89 18.25
CA SER A 215 7.41 -11.99 19.66
C SER A 215 8.10 -11.00 20.62
N LYS A 216 8.90 -10.05 20.12
CA LYS A 216 9.76 -9.20 20.98
C LYS A 216 9.51 -7.69 20.88
N VAL A 217 8.51 -7.25 20.13
CA VAL A 217 8.09 -5.84 20.14
C VAL A 217 6.89 -5.73 21.08
N THR A 218 6.97 -4.84 22.07
CA THR A 218 5.87 -4.48 22.95
C THR A 218 4.79 -3.81 22.09
N ALA A 219 3.89 -4.61 21.53
CA ALA A 219 2.80 -4.11 20.71
C ALA A 219 1.86 -3.26 21.58
N SER A 220 1.75 -1.98 21.25
CA SER A 220 0.76 -1.09 21.87
C SER A 220 -0.56 -1.26 21.13
N TYR A 221 -1.63 -1.56 21.86
CA TYR A 221 -2.98 -1.66 21.31
C TYR A 221 -3.77 -0.43 21.77
N PRO A 222 -3.67 0.71 21.07
CA PRO A 222 -4.40 1.90 21.46
C PRO A 222 -5.91 1.62 21.42
N GLY A 223 -6.64 2.20 22.36
CA GLY A 223 -8.09 2.21 22.33
C GLY A 223 -8.62 2.85 21.05
N VAL A 224 -9.85 2.50 20.66
CA VAL A 224 -10.47 2.97 19.41
C VAL A 224 -10.47 4.49 19.28
N GLY A 225 -10.84 5.21 20.35
CA GLY A 225 -10.86 6.67 20.36
C GLY A 225 -9.47 7.28 20.15
N THR A 226 -8.45 6.76 20.82
CA THR A 226 -7.06 7.18 20.63
C THR A 226 -6.60 6.92 19.20
N ARG A 227 -6.92 5.75 18.63
CA ARG A 227 -6.53 5.41 17.25
C ARG A 227 -7.16 6.37 16.23
N ILE A 228 -8.45 6.66 16.34
CA ILE A 228 -9.13 7.61 15.45
C ILE A 228 -8.51 9.00 15.57
N ARG A 229 -8.27 9.48 16.79
CA ARG A 229 -7.67 10.81 17.03
C ARG A 229 -6.26 10.90 16.44
N THR A 230 -5.42 9.89 16.65
CA THR A 230 -4.07 9.81 16.07
C THR A 230 -4.14 9.84 14.55
N VAL A 231 -4.97 8.98 13.95
CA VAL A 231 -5.14 8.92 12.49
C VAL A 231 -5.68 10.23 11.92
N ALA A 232 -6.63 10.89 12.58
CA ALA A 232 -7.17 12.17 12.11
C ALA A 232 -6.11 13.28 12.16
N PHE A 233 -5.33 13.33 13.24
CA PHE A 233 -4.21 14.28 13.36
C PHE A 233 -3.12 13.99 12.32
N ASP A 234 -2.77 12.73 12.12
CA ASP A 234 -1.81 12.34 11.08
C ASP A 234 -2.34 12.68 9.68
N CYS A 235 -3.61 12.42 9.39
CA CYS A 235 -4.23 12.80 8.13
C CYS A 235 -4.10 14.32 7.87
N LEU A 236 -4.39 15.16 8.87
CA LEU A 236 -4.21 16.61 8.78
C LEU A 236 -2.72 16.98 8.61
N LYS A 237 -1.81 16.36 9.37
CA LYS A 237 -0.37 16.59 9.26
C LYS A 237 0.13 16.31 7.85
N TYR A 238 -0.27 15.18 7.26
CA TYR A 238 0.15 14.80 5.90
C TYR A 238 -0.56 15.61 4.81
N TYR A 239 -1.78 16.09 5.07
CA TYR A 239 -2.44 17.08 4.22
C TYR A 239 -1.59 18.36 4.13
N LEU A 240 -1.23 18.94 5.27
CA LEU A 240 -0.43 20.17 5.32
C LEU A 240 0.98 19.96 4.74
N LEU A 241 1.59 18.79 4.99
CA LEU A 241 2.86 18.43 4.39
C LEU A 241 2.77 18.34 2.85
N LEU A 242 1.71 17.74 2.32
CA LEU A 242 1.48 17.71 0.87
C LEU A 242 1.28 19.11 0.29
N ASP A 243 0.62 20.01 1.03
CA ASP A 243 0.46 21.40 0.62
C ASP A 243 1.81 22.11 0.48
N VAL A 244 2.67 21.98 1.50
CA VAL A 244 4.06 22.49 1.47
C VAL A 244 4.84 21.90 0.30
N ILE A 245 4.85 20.57 0.16
CA ILE A 245 5.61 19.89 -0.89
C ILE A 245 5.12 20.34 -2.28
N LYS A 246 3.81 20.42 -2.47
CA LYS A 246 3.23 20.80 -3.76
C LYS A 246 3.59 22.24 -4.12
N VAL A 247 3.53 23.18 -3.17
CA VAL A 247 3.98 24.56 -3.38
C VAL A 247 5.46 24.59 -3.77
N LEU A 248 6.34 23.88 -3.05
CA LEU A 248 7.77 23.81 -3.39
C LEU A 248 8.01 23.21 -4.78
N MET A 249 7.26 22.17 -5.15
CA MET A 249 7.35 21.55 -6.47
C MET A 249 6.88 22.48 -7.58
N MET A 250 5.90 23.34 -7.33
CA MET A 250 5.41 24.32 -8.32
C MET A 250 6.47 25.36 -8.67
N HIS A 251 7.40 25.68 -7.77
CA HIS A 251 8.47 26.65 -8.03
C HIS A 251 9.68 26.04 -8.77
N ASP A 252 9.70 24.74 -9.04
CA ASP A 252 10.77 24.08 -9.79
C ASP A 252 10.23 23.47 -11.09
N LEU A 253 10.67 24.00 -12.23
CA LEU A 253 10.28 23.53 -13.57
C LEU A 253 10.56 22.04 -13.79
N TYR A 254 11.46 21.45 -13.01
CA TYR A 254 11.68 20.00 -13.01
C TYR A 254 10.39 19.22 -12.76
N PHE A 255 9.60 19.62 -11.75
CA PHE A 255 8.35 18.92 -11.43
C PHE A 255 7.23 19.24 -12.43
N TRP A 256 7.46 20.16 -13.36
CA TRP A 256 6.54 20.42 -14.47
C TRP A 256 6.83 19.51 -15.67
N GLY A 257 7.89 18.69 -15.60
CA GLY A 257 8.33 17.78 -16.66
C GLY A 257 9.53 18.25 -17.46
N VAL A 258 10.08 19.43 -17.16
CA VAL A 258 11.29 19.93 -17.83
C VAL A 258 12.52 19.31 -17.19
N THR A 259 12.97 18.17 -17.73
CA THR A 259 14.18 17.49 -17.22
C THR A 259 15.42 17.70 -18.10
N SER A 260 15.25 18.17 -19.34
CA SER A 260 16.35 18.31 -20.31
C SER A 260 16.06 19.47 -21.29
N PRO A 261 16.95 20.48 -21.39
CA PRO A 261 18.14 20.69 -20.55
C PRO A 261 17.75 20.83 -19.06
N PRO A 262 18.69 20.61 -18.11
CA PRO A 262 18.40 20.77 -16.69
C PRO A 262 17.80 22.15 -16.43
N PRO A 263 16.64 22.23 -15.76
CA PRO A 263 16.01 23.52 -15.51
C PRO A 263 16.83 24.34 -14.52
N PRO A 264 16.70 25.69 -14.55
CA PRO A 264 17.40 26.56 -13.63
C PRO A 264 17.12 26.16 -12.18
N PRO A 265 18.06 26.42 -11.25
CA PRO A 265 17.86 26.07 -9.87
C PRO A 265 16.59 26.72 -9.26
N PRO A 266 15.84 26.00 -8.40
CA PRO A 266 14.53 26.46 -7.91
C PRO A 266 14.56 27.70 -7.00
N PHE A 267 15.73 28.07 -6.45
CA PHE A 267 15.87 29.19 -5.53
C PHE A 267 17.11 30.02 -5.87
N PRO A 268 17.08 31.36 -5.68
CA PRO A 268 18.22 32.24 -5.91
C PRO A 268 19.49 31.82 -5.13
N LEU A 269 19.32 31.30 -3.91
CA LEU A 269 20.41 30.83 -3.05
C LEU A 269 21.15 29.59 -3.59
N ASN A 270 20.58 28.91 -4.59
CA ASN A 270 21.20 27.73 -5.18
C ASN A 270 22.44 28.05 -6.03
N GLN A 271 22.68 29.32 -6.37
CA GLN A 271 23.94 29.76 -6.98
C GLN A 271 25.14 29.60 -6.02
N ILE A 272 24.88 29.50 -4.71
CA ILE A 272 25.89 29.40 -3.66
C ILE A 272 26.02 27.93 -3.18
N LEU A 273 25.01 27.10 -3.41
CA LEU A 273 25.00 25.71 -2.98
C LEU A 273 25.81 24.80 -3.92
N PRO A 274 26.40 23.69 -3.41
CA PRO A 274 27.15 22.75 -4.24
C PRO A 274 26.31 22.17 -5.39
N HIS A 275 26.96 21.80 -6.51
CA HIS A 275 26.29 21.25 -7.70
C HIS A 275 25.38 20.03 -7.43
N GLY A 276 25.65 19.25 -6.37
CA GLY A 276 24.80 18.11 -5.97
C GLY A 276 23.55 18.47 -5.14
N ALA A 277 23.43 19.71 -4.66
CA ALA A 277 22.37 20.13 -3.74
C ALA A 277 20.99 20.16 -4.42
N VAL A 278 20.91 20.64 -5.67
CA VAL A 278 19.65 20.67 -6.42
C VAL A 278 19.12 19.27 -6.70
N TYR A 279 20.02 18.35 -7.09
CA TYR A 279 19.64 16.96 -7.29
C TYR A 279 19.17 16.31 -5.98
N MET A 280 19.90 16.54 -4.88
CA MET A 280 19.47 16.05 -3.55
C MET A 280 18.11 16.62 -3.14
N TYR A 281 17.86 17.91 -3.36
CA TYR A 281 16.56 18.54 -3.13
C TYR A 281 15.44 17.82 -3.90
N ARG A 282 15.63 17.59 -5.21
CA ARG A 282 14.62 16.91 -6.05
C ARG A 282 14.36 15.48 -5.60
N VAL A 283 15.42 14.75 -5.22
CA VAL A 283 15.30 13.39 -4.67
C VAL A 283 14.50 13.41 -3.37
N LEU A 284 14.80 14.34 -2.46
CA LEU A 284 14.10 14.48 -1.20
C LEU A 284 12.63 14.88 -1.39
N MET A 285 12.35 15.85 -2.26
CA MET A 285 10.98 16.28 -2.57
C MET A 285 10.17 15.15 -3.19
N THR A 286 10.75 14.40 -4.13
CA THR A 286 10.10 13.23 -4.73
C THR A 286 9.81 12.15 -3.70
N ALA A 287 10.81 11.79 -2.89
CA ALA A 287 10.65 10.77 -1.86
C ALA A 287 9.60 11.17 -0.80
N LEU A 288 9.66 12.42 -0.32
CA LEU A 288 8.69 12.96 0.64
C LEU A 288 7.30 13.09 0.03
N GLY A 289 7.19 13.52 -1.23
CA GLY A 289 5.93 13.64 -1.96
C GLY A 289 5.22 12.29 -2.10
N VAL A 290 5.94 11.25 -2.55
CA VAL A 290 5.40 9.89 -2.62
C VAL A 290 5.01 9.38 -1.23
N TYR A 291 5.91 9.53 -0.24
CA TYR A 291 5.65 9.07 1.13
C TYR A 291 4.42 9.74 1.74
N ALA A 292 4.29 11.06 1.59
CA ALA A 292 3.17 11.83 2.10
C ALA A 292 1.86 11.49 1.37
N ALA A 293 1.89 11.34 0.05
CA ALA A 293 0.71 10.98 -0.75
C ALA A 293 0.17 9.60 -0.37
N VAL A 294 1.04 8.59 -0.29
CA VAL A 294 0.65 7.24 0.14
C VAL A 294 0.14 7.26 1.58
N SER A 295 0.83 7.95 2.49
CA SER A 295 0.39 8.06 3.89
C SER A 295 -1.01 8.68 3.97
N PHE A 296 -1.21 9.83 3.34
CA PHE A 296 -2.48 10.57 3.32
C PHE A 296 -3.65 9.70 2.86
N VAL A 297 -3.53 9.05 1.70
CA VAL A 297 -4.60 8.19 1.14
C VAL A 297 -4.90 7.01 2.06
N THR A 298 -3.88 6.39 2.66
CA THR A 298 -4.10 5.22 3.52
C THR A 298 -4.77 5.54 4.85
N PHE A 299 -4.75 6.79 5.33
CA PHE A 299 -5.49 7.18 6.54
C PHE A 299 -7.01 7.21 6.34
N PHE A 300 -7.50 7.31 5.10
CA PHE A 300 -8.93 7.21 4.83
C PHE A 300 -9.50 5.85 5.23
N ASN A 301 -8.73 4.76 5.12
CA ASN A 301 -9.19 3.43 5.50
C ASN A 301 -9.63 3.35 6.99
N PRO A 302 -8.78 3.68 7.99
CA PRO A 302 -9.23 3.77 9.38
C PRO A 302 -10.29 4.87 9.60
N LEU A 303 -10.17 6.06 9.02
CA LEU A 303 -11.16 7.13 9.25
C LEU A 303 -12.58 6.70 8.81
N ILE A 304 -12.68 6.04 7.66
CA ILE A 304 -13.95 5.56 7.12
C ILE A 304 -14.40 4.31 7.87
N PHE A 305 -13.63 3.21 7.86
CA PHE A 305 -14.14 1.93 8.36
C PHE A 305 -14.17 1.84 9.89
N LEU A 306 -13.14 2.34 10.60
CA LEU A 306 -13.15 2.38 12.07
C LEU A 306 -14.11 3.48 12.56
N GLY A 307 -14.12 4.64 11.91
CA GLY A 307 -15.02 5.74 12.26
C GLY A 307 -16.49 5.38 12.07
N LEU A 308 -16.89 4.90 10.89
CA LEU A 308 -18.27 4.51 10.61
C LEU A 308 -18.73 3.31 11.45
N SER A 309 -17.87 2.32 11.70
CA SER A 309 -18.24 1.20 12.57
C SER A 309 -18.43 1.62 14.03
N ARG A 310 -17.69 2.63 14.49
CA ARG A 310 -17.84 3.21 15.83
C ARG A 310 -19.09 4.09 15.96
N LEU A 311 -19.44 4.85 14.92
CA LEU A 311 -20.63 5.71 14.87
C LEU A 311 -21.91 4.91 14.68
N PHE A 312 -21.88 3.86 13.85
CA PHE A 312 -23.04 3.04 13.49
C PHE A 312 -22.77 1.55 13.76
N PRO A 313 -22.57 1.13 15.02
CA PRO A 313 -22.16 -0.23 15.37
C PRO A 313 -23.18 -1.29 14.91
N ASN A 314 -24.48 -1.00 15.01
CA ASN A 314 -25.53 -1.91 14.58
C ASN A 314 -25.53 -2.11 13.06
N ALA A 315 -25.31 -1.04 12.28
CA ALA A 315 -25.23 -1.12 10.83
C ALA A 315 -23.99 -1.91 10.39
N SER A 316 -22.83 -1.60 10.97
CA SER A 316 -21.58 -2.31 10.69
C SER A 316 -21.71 -3.82 10.95
N ARG A 317 -22.29 -4.20 12.09
CA ARG A 317 -22.51 -5.62 12.47
C ARG A 317 -23.52 -6.34 11.60
N ARG A 318 -24.49 -5.63 11.03
CA ARG A 318 -25.44 -6.19 10.05
C ARG A 318 -24.79 -6.43 8.70
N ILE A 319 -23.89 -5.55 8.27
CA ILE A 319 -23.21 -5.63 6.98
C ILE A 319 -22.11 -6.71 6.99
N THR A 320 -21.34 -6.80 8.08
CA THR A 320 -20.21 -7.75 8.16
C THR A 320 -20.00 -8.29 9.56
N ALA A 321 -19.62 -9.56 9.63
CA ALA A 321 -19.19 -10.21 10.87
C ALA A 321 -17.74 -9.86 11.26
N ALA A 322 -16.96 -9.29 10.33
CA ALA A 322 -15.58 -8.86 10.59
C ALA A 322 -15.56 -7.72 11.63
N PRO A 323 -14.60 -7.71 12.57
CA PRO A 323 -14.57 -6.77 13.68
C PRO A 323 -14.05 -5.37 13.30
N LEU A 324 -14.72 -4.67 12.37
CA LEU A 324 -14.28 -3.36 11.85
C LEU A 324 -14.12 -2.25 12.92
N ASP A 325 -14.73 -2.41 14.09
CA ASP A 325 -14.58 -1.50 15.22
C ASP A 325 -13.30 -1.77 16.05
N ALA A 326 -12.53 -2.80 15.69
CA ALA A 326 -11.33 -3.18 16.41
C ALA A 326 -10.09 -2.44 15.91
N SER A 327 -9.46 -1.67 16.80
CA SER A 327 -8.31 -0.82 16.47
C SER A 327 -7.09 -1.60 15.93
N TRP A 328 -6.90 -2.85 16.32
CA TRP A 328 -5.77 -3.70 15.89
C TRP A 328 -5.83 -4.14 14.42
N LEU A 329 -6.96 -3.93 13.73
CA LEU A 329 -7.06 -4.10 12.28
C LEU A 329 -6.31 -3.01 11.51
N TYR A 330 -6.16 -1.84 12.11
CA TYR A 330 -5.62 -0.67 11.45
C TYR A 330 -4.21 -0.41 11.95
N SER A 331 -3.23 -1.19 11.51
CA SER A 331 -1.82 -0.90 11.81
C SER A 331 -1.26 0.14 10.84
N ASP A 332 -0.15 0.77 11.20
CA ASP A 332 0.49 1.77 10.36
C ASP A 332 0.92 1.18 9.01
N MET A 333 0.91 2.01 7.97
CA MET A 333 1.20 1.59 6.59
C MET A 333 2.71 1.37 6.36
N PHE A 334 3.52 2.23 6.99
CA PHE A 334 4.97 2.15 6.98
C PHE A 334 5.46 1.57 8.31
N GLY A 335 6.57 0.83 8.27
CA GLY A 335 7.26 0.40 9.47
C GLY A 335 8.06 1.54 10.12
N PRO A 336 8.81 1.27 11.20
CA PRO A 336 9.77 2.23 11.73
C PRO A 336 10.87 2.52 10.70
N PHE A 337 11.32 3.76 10.56
CA PHE A 337 12.34 4.14 9.57
C PHE A 337 13.77 3.78 10.02
N LEU A 338 14.21 4.38 11.14
CA LEU A 338 15.63 4.37 11.52
C LEU A 338 16.16 2.96 11.82
N VAL A 339 15.46 2.18 12.65
CA VAL A 339 15.99 0.87 13.09
C VAL A 339 16.16 -0.10 11.91
N PRO A 340 15.17 -0.32 11.03
CA PRO A 340 15.35 -1.17 9.86
C PRO A 340 16.45 -0.72 8.91
N VAL A 341 16.53 0.58 8.61
CA VAL A 341 17.56 1.10 7.70
C VAL A 341 18.95 0.93 8.30
N LEU A 342 19.13 1.26 9.58
CA LEU A 342 20.44 1.19 10.25
C LEU A 342 20.88 -0.24 10.55
N ASP A 343 19.97 -1.14 10.94
CA ASP A 343 20.34 -2.51 11.32
C ASP A 343 20.28 -3.52 10.16
N HIS A 344 19.44 -3.28 9.15
CA HIS A 344 19.22 -4.20 8.03
C HIS A 344 19.49 -3.58 6.64
N GLY A 345 19.97 -2.34 6.58
CA GLY A 345 20.37 -1.70 5.32
C GLY A 345 19.22 -1.56 4.32
N LEU A 346 19.53 -1.75 3.04
CA LEU A 346 18.59 -1.58 1.93
C LEU A 346 17.46 -2.62 1.98
N ALA A 347 17.77 -3.84 2.43
CA ALA A 347 16.77 -4.87 2.68
C ALA A 347 15.79 -4.48 3.80
N GLY A 348 16.28 -3.78 4.84
CA GLY A 348 15.44 -3.21 5.89
C GLY A 348 14.56 -2.06 5.40
N ALA A 349 15.12 -1.18 4.57
CA ALA A 349 14.39 -0.07 3.97
C ALA A 349 13.17 -0.55 3.18
N TRP A 350 13.36 -1.50 2.26
CA TRP A 350 12.28 -2.00 1.40
C TRP A 350 11.42 -3.09 2.06
N GLY A 351 12.03 -3.99 2.83
CA GLY A 351 11.38 -5.19 3.38
C GLY A 351 10.70 -5.00 4.73
N ILE A 352 10.89 -3.85 5.40
CA ILE A 352 10.33 -3.56 6.72
C ILE A 352 9.70 -2.16 6.78
N TRP A 353 10.43 -1.11 6.34
CA TRP A 353 9.95 0.27 6.45
C TRP A 353 8.96 0.67 5.36
N TRP A 354 9.35 0.55 4.09
CA TRP A 354 8.56 1.02 2.94
C TRP A 354 7.18 0.34 2.89
N HIS A 355 6.17 0.97 2.28
CA HIS A 355 4.78 0.53 2.38
C HIS A 355 4.61 -0.97 2.08
N GLN A 356 3.98 -1.72 3.00
CA GLN A 356 3.88 -3.18 2.92
C GLN A 356 2.59 -3.66 2.23
N LEU A 357 1.98 -2.80 1.40
CA LEU A 357 0.66 -3.00 0.80
C LEU A 357 0.61 -4.22 -0.14
N PHE A 358 1.64 -4.37 -0.98
CA PHE A 358 1.68 -5.38 -2.05
C PHE A 358 2.40 -6.67 -1.65
N ARG A 359 2.92 -6.74 -0.42
CA ARG A 359 3.84 -7.79 0.04
C ARG A 359 3.29 -9.19 -0.20
N PHE A 360 2.05 -9.45 0.21
CA PHE A 360 1.48 -10.79 0.14
C PHE A 360 1.41 -11.27 -1.31
N GLY A 361 0.83 -10.49 -2.22
CA GLY A 361 0.77 -10.82 -3.65
C GLY A 361 2.14 -11.09 -4.28
N PHE A 362 3.15 -10.25 -3.98
CA PHE A 362 4.51 -10.46 -4.49
C PHE A 362 5.15 -11.74 -3.95
N THR A 363 5.07 -11.98 -2.64
CA THR A 363 5.64 -13.19 -2.04
C THR A 363 4.92 -14.46 -2.45
N SER A 364 3.59 -14.41 -2.63
CA SER A 364 2.79 -15.52 -3.15
C SER A 364 3.18 -15.85 -4.59
N THR A 365 3.40 -14.84 -5.43
CA THR A 365 3.88 -15.06 -6.80
C THR A 365 5.25 -15.74 -6.81
N ALA A 366 6.19 -15.28 -5.98
CA ALA A 366 7.50 -15.90 -5.86
C ALA A 366 7.43 -17.34 -5.33
N HIS A 367 6.58 -17.62 -4.34
CA HIS A 367 6.32 -18.98 -3.86
C HIS A 367 5.74 -19.87 -4.95
N TRP A 368 4.81 -19.35 -5.76
CA TRP A 368 4.22 -20.08 -6.87
C TRP A 368 5.28 -20.40 -7.92
N ILE A 369 6.14 -19.45 -8.32
CA ILE A 369 7.26 -19.70 -9.25
C ILE A 369 8.20 -20.79 -8.68
N LEU A 370 8.56 -20.71 -7.40
CA LEU A 370 9.39 -21.72 -6.74
C LEU A 370 8.75 -23.11 -6.73
N SER A 371 7.41 -23.19 -6.65
CA SER A 371 6.68 -24.46 -6.68
C SER A 371 6.74 -25.17 -8.04
N LEU A 372 7.09 -24.45 -9.11
CA LEU A 372 7.28 -25.00 -10.46
C LEU A 372 8.70 -25.56 -10.68
N LEU A 373 9.63 -25.28 -9.76
CA LEU A 373 11.02 -25.71 -9.87
C LEU A 373 11.26 -27.08 -9.19
N PRO A 374 12.33 -27.81 -9.58
CA PRO A 374 12.72 -29.04 -8.90
C PRO A 374 12.92 -28.85 -7.39
N ASN A 375 12.46 -29.81 -6.59
CA ASN A 375 12.52 -29.76 -5.11
C ASN A 375 13.91 -29.45 -4.55
N ARG A 376 14.99 -29.90 -5.21
CA ARG A 376 16.37 -29.62 -4.80
C ARG A 376 16.70 -28.12 -4.85
N LEU A 377 16.26 -27.42 -5.91
CA LEU A 377 16.45 -25.99 -6.07
C LEU A 377 15.51 -25.20 -5.15
N ALA A 378 14.23 -25.57 -5.14
CA ALA A 378 13.20 -24.88 -4.34
C ALA A 378 13.49 -24.90 -2.82
N ASN A 379 14.14 -25.95 -2.32
CA ASN A 379 14.50 -26.09 -0.91
C ASN A 379 15.87 -25.51 -0.55
N ASN A 380 16.71 -25.13 -1.52
CA ASN A 380 17.98 -24.46 -1.24
C ASN A 380 17.71 -23.05 -0.70
N SER A 381 18.12 -22.77 0.55
CA SER A 381 17.77 -21.53 1.24
C SER A 381 18.32 -20.26 0.57
N ARG A 382 19.52 -20.33 -0.03
CA ARG A 382 20.16 -19.19 -0.71
C ARG A 382 19.47 -18.91 -2.03
N PHE A 383 19.30 -19.95 -2.85
CA PHE A 383 18.60 -19.84 -4.13
C PHE A 383 17.17 -19.35 -3.92
N ARG A 384 16.44 -19.92 -2.96
CA ARG A 384 15.09 -19.50 -2.60
C ARG A 384 15.03 -18.01 -2.21
N ARG A 385 15.96 -17.54 -1.38
CA ARG A 385 16.04 -16.11 -1.01
C ARG A 385 16.30 -15.23 -2.23
N LEU A 386 17.22 -15.63 -3.10
CA LEU A 386 17.56 -14.87 -4.31
C LEU A 386 16.35 -14.74 -5.24
N VAL A 387 15.67 -15.84 -5.56
CA VAL A 387 14.46 -15.85 -6.40
C VAL A 387 13.36 -15.01 -5.78
N MET A 388 13.14 -15.15 -4.46
CA MET A 388 12.17 -14.34 -3.72
C MET A 388 12.43 -12.85 -3.87
N THR A 389 13.64 -12.40 -3.56
CA THR A 389 14.01 -10.99 -3.62
C THR A 389 13.93 -10.47 -5.05
N PHE A 390 14.40 -11.24 -6.04
CA PHE A 390 14.31 -10.88 -7.45
C PHE A 390 12.85 -10.70 -7.90
N VAL A 391 11.98 -11.69 -7.66
CA VAL A 391 10.58 -11.64 -8.09
C VAL A 391 9.85 -10.46 -7.44
N VAL A 392 10.08 -10.19 -6.15
CA VAL A 392 9.45 -9.07 -5.46
C VAL A 392 9.84 -7.73 -6.08
N PHE A 393 11.13 -7.51 -6.36
CA PHE A 393 11.56 -6.27 -7.01
C PHE A 393 11.16 -6.19 -8.48
N ALA A 394 11.15 -7.31 -9.22
CA ALA A 394 10.69 -7.35 -10.61
C ALA A 394 9.20 -7.03 -10.72
N LEU A 395 8.35 -7.57 -9.83
CA LEU A 395 6.92 -7.24 -9.80
C LEU A 395 6.65 -5.81 -9.35
N SER A 396 7.44 -5.30 -8.39
CA SER A 396 7.40 -3.88 -8.03
C SER A 396 7.75 -3.01 -9.23
N GLY A 397 8.84 -3.32 -9.93
CA GLY A 397 9.24 -2.63 -11.15
C GLY A 397 8.18 -2.71 -12.25
N PHE A 398 7.58 -3.88 -12.45
CA PHE A 398 6.55 -4.11 -13.46
C PHE A 398 5.33 -3.21 -13.24
N ILE A 399 4.82 -3.14 -12.01
CA ILE A 399 3.67 -2.28 -11.67
C ILE A 399 3.99 -0.80 -11.94
N HIS A 400 5.18 -0.34 -11.55
CA HIS A 400 5.58 1.05 -11.78
C HIS A 400 5.85 1.35 -13.26
N ALA A 401 6.35 0.38 -14.02
CA ALA A 401 6.49 0.49 -15.47
C ALA A 401 5.14 0.57 -16.19
N CYS A 402 4.17 -0.23 -15.76
CA CYS A 402 2.80 -0.10 -16.27
C CYS A 402 2.23 1.28 -15.97
N GLY A 403 2.44 1.80 -14.75
CA GLY A 403 2.02 3.16 -14.41
C GLY A 403 2.67 4.22 -15.31
N SER A 404 4.00 4.17 -15.43
CA SER A 404 4.78 5.03 -16.32
C SER A 404 4.28 5.00 -17.76
N TYR A 405 4.00 3.81 -18.30
CA TYR A 405 3.51 3.62 -19.68
C TYR A 405 2.12 4.22 -19.92
N THR A 406 1.27 4.21 -18.90
CA THR A 406 -0.09 4.77 -18.99
C THR A 406 -0.15 6.28 -18.76
N GLN A 407 0.98 6.91 -18.44
CA GLN A 407 1.02 8.37 -18.38
C GLN A 407 0.78 8.99 -19.75
N TRP A 408 0.26 10.21 -19.75
CA TRP A 408 0.01 10.96 -20.97
C TRP A 408 1.31 11.30 -21.73
N SER A 409 2.33 11.79 -21.01
CA SER A 409 3.59 12.23 -21.61
C SER A 409 4.51 11.07 -22.00
N ASP A 410 5.54 11.37 -22.81
CA ASP A 410 6.59 10.40 -23.15
C ASP A 410 7.49 10.09 -21.93
N THR A 411 7.41 8.84 -21.46
CA THR A 411 8.11 8.33 -20.29
C THR A 411 9.08 7.20 -20.66
N LYS A 412 9.80 6.66 -19.67
CA LYS A 412 10.75 5.55 -19.81
C LYS A 412 10.35 4.38 -18.90
N PRO A 413 9.28 3.62 -19.21
CA PRO A 413 8.80 2.52 -18.37
C PRO A 413 9.86 1.48 -18.02
N LEU A 414 10.67 1.05 -19.01
CA LEU A 414 11.66 0.00 -18.82
C LEU A 414 13.00 0.53 -18.31
N SER A 415 13.52 1.58 -18.95
CA SER A 415 14.85 2.13 -18.63
C SER A 415 14.85 3.10 -17.45
N GLY A 416 13.68 3.62 -17.04
CA GLY A 416 13.48 4.45 -15.85
C GLY A 416 12.94 3.62 -14.69
N THR A 417 11.62 3.49 -14.61
CA THR A 417 10.96 2.94 -13.41
C THR A 417 11.25 1.45 -13.18
N PHE A 418 11.16 0.58 -14.19
CA PHE A 418 11.47 -0.85 -14.02
C PHE A 418 12.92 -1.05 -13.58
N LEU A 419 13.87 -0.40 -14.27
CA LEU A 419 15.29 -0.50 -13.97
C LEU A 419 15.61 -0.02 -12.55
N PHE A 420 14.98 1.06 -12.07
CA PHE A 420 15.14 1.54 -10.69
C PHE A 420 14.89 0.42 -9.67
N PHE A 421 13.79 -0.33 -9.82
CA PHE A 421 13.44 -1.42 -8.90
C PHE A 421 14.36 -2.63 -9.05
N ILE A 422 14.76 -2.99 -10.27
CA ILE A 422 15.74 -4.07 -10.49
C ILE A 422 17.08 -3.73 -9.85
N LEU A 423 17.51 -2.47 -9.89
CA LEU A 423 18.73 -2.03 -9.20
C LEU A 423 18.60 -2.13 -7.67
N GLN A 424 17.40 -2.10 -7.09
CA GLN A 424 17.25 -2.36 -5.65
C GLN A 424 17.55 -3.81 -5.29
N PHE A 425 17.18 -4.77 -6.14
CA PHE A 425 17.60 -6.18 -5.99
C PHE A 425 19.13 -6.32 -6.05
N VAL A 426 19.76 -5.66 -7.03
CA VAL A 426 21.22 -5.65 -7.19
C VAL A 426 21.88 -5.05 -5.95
N GLY A 427 21.41 -3.88 -5.49
CA GLY A 427 21.92 -3.22 -4.28
C GLY A 427 21.80 -4.09 -3.03
N VAL A 428 20.66 -4.77 -2.84
CA VAL A 428 20.47 -5.70 -1.72
C VAL A 428 21.45 -6.87 -1.80
N THR A 429 21.64 -7.44 -2.99
CA THR A 429 22.54 -8.59 -3.19
C THR A 429 24.00 -8.20 -2.98
N ILE A 430 24.43 -7.03 -3.48
CA ILE A 430 25.76 -6.47 -3.21
C ILE A 430 25.96 -6.25 -1.72
N GLN A 431 24.99 -5.62 -1.03
CA GLN A 431 25.10 -5.34 0.39
C GLN A 431 25.15 -6.63 1.22
N GLU A 432 24.33 -7.64 0.91
CA GLU A 432 24.37 -8.95 1.55
C GLU A 432 25.71 -9.65 1.30
N PHE A 433 26.23 -9.64 0.07
CA PHE A 433 27.51 -10.25 -0.27
C PHE A 433 28.67 -9.59 0.47
N VAL A 434 28.76 -8.27 0.46
CA VAL A 434 29.80 -7.53 1.20
C VAL A 434 29.70 -7.82 2.70
N SER A 435 28.50 -7.79 3.26
CA SER A 435 28.28 -7.98 4.70
C SER A 435 28.59 -9.40 5.18
N HIS A 436 28.26 -10.41 4.38
CA HIS A 436 28.38 -11.81 4.80
C HIS A 436 29.65 -12.51 4.31
N VAL A 437 30.26 -12.03 3.23
CA VAL A 437 31.46 -12.64 2.63
C VAL A 437 32.67 -11.74 2.88
N VAL A 438 32.67 -10.53 2.33
CA VAL A 438 33.86 -9.64 2.37
C VAL A 438 34.22 -9.25 3.80
N VAL A 439 33.25 -8.73 4.57
CA VAL A 439 33.49 -8.32 5.97
C VAL A 439 33.88 -9.52 6.84
N ALA A 440 33.29 -10.69 6.59
CA ALA A 440 33.63 -11.90 7.35
C ALA A 440 35.08 -12.34 7.09
N VAL A 441 35.54 -12.30 5.84
CA VAL A 441 36.92 -12.61 5.46
C VAL A 441 37.90 -11.58 6.04
N LEU A 442 37.60 -10.29 5.93
CA LEU A 442 38.45 -9.23 6.49
C LEU A 442 38.58 -9.37 8.01
N LEU A 443 37.46 -9.58 8.72
CA LEU A 443 37.50 -9.79 10.17
C LEU A 443 38.30 -11.03 10.55
N TYR A 444 38.20 -12.11 9.78
CA TYR A 444 39.03 -13.29 9.99
C TYR A 444 40.52 -12.98 9.81
N GLN A 445 40.90 -12.27 8.74
CA GLN A 445 42.29 -11.89 8.49
C GLN A 445 42.87 -11.00 9.61
N TYR A 446 42.10 -10.02 10.10
CA TYR A 446 42.56 -9.11 11.16
C TYR A 446 42.54 -9.72 12.56
N THR A 447 41.63 -10.65 12.86
CA THR A 447 41.44 -11.16 14.23
C THR A 447 41.83 -12.62 14.44
N GLY A 448 42.12 -13.36 13.37
CA GLY A 448 42.41 -14.80 13.41
C GLY A 448 41.25 -15.68 13.88
N LYS A 449 40.07 -15.10 14.18
CA LYS A 449 38.92 -15.78 14.80
C LYS A 449 37.76 -15.88 13.83
N ALA A 450 37.56 -17.07 13.25
CA ALA A 450 36.44 -17.32 12.36
C ALA A 450 35.09 -17.21 13.10
N GLY A 451 34.16 -16.40 12.56
CA GLY A 451 32.75 -16.38 12.96
C GLY A 451 32.40 -15.81 14.35
N LYS A 452 33.38 -15.42 15.17
CA LYS A 452 33.14 -14.86 16.52
C LYS A 452 33.23 -13.33 16.58
N THR A 453 34.02 -12.72 15.70
CA THR A 453 34.20 -11.27 15.69
C THR A 453 33.05 -10.60 14.93
N ARG A 454 32.46 -9.54 15.50
CA ARG A 454 31.45 -8.70 14.85
C ARG A 454 31.92 -7.25 14.85
N MET A 455 31.60 -6.52 13.79
CA MET A 455 31.85 -5.07 13.74
C MET A 455 31.10 -4.36 14.87
N PRO A 456 31.68 -3.30 15.47
CA PRO A 456 30.98 -2.43 16.39
C PRO A 456 29.66 -1.94 15.80
N ARG A 457 28.62 -1.83 16.64
CA ARG A 457 27.26 -1.48 16.19
C ARG A 457 27.22 -0.15 15.43
N TRP A 458 27.94 0.87 15.92
CA TRP A 458 27.99 2.19 15.28
C TRP A 458 28.55 2.07 13.86
N LEU A 459 29.64 1.34 13.66
CA LEU A 459 30.31 1.22 12.36
C LEU A 459 29.43 0.48 11.35
N ARG A 460 28.78 -0.61 11.78
CA ARG A 460 27.81 -1.32 10.94
C ARG A 460 26.63 -0.44 10.56
N ARG A 461 26.08 0.33 11.52
CA ARG A 461 24.94 1.23 11.27
C ARG A 461 25.31 2.38 10.34
N SER A 462 26.49 2.97 10.51
CA SER A 462 27.01 4.01 9.63
C SER A 462 27.27 3.48 8.22
N ALA A 463 27.86 2.29 8.08
CA ALA A 463 28.06 1.65 6.77
C ALA A 463 26.72 1.33 6.08
N ASN A 464 25.73 0.82 6.83
CA ASN A 464 24.39 0.59 6.31
C ASN A 464 23.71 1.88 5.87
N ALA A 465 23.77 2.94 6.68
CA ALA A 465 23.23 4.25 6.32
C ALA A 465 23.89 4.80 5.06
N GLY A 466 25.23 4.84 5.04
CA GLY A 466 26.00 5.32 3.89
C GLY A 466 25.67 4.56 2.61
N PHE A 467 25.59 3.23 2.68
CA PHE A 467 25.21 2.41 1.54
C PHE A 467 23.77 2.68 1.08
N VAL A 468 22.80 2.73 2.00
CA VAL A 468 21.39 2.97 1.64
C VAL A 468 21.21 4.33 0.98
N PHE A 469 21.67 5.40 1.61
CA PHE A 469 21.49 6.75 1.09
C PHE A 469 22.33 6.97 -0.18
N GLY A 470 23.55 6.45 -0.25
CA GLY A 470 24.37 6.50 -1.46
C GLY A 470 23.75 5.73 -2.62
N TRP A 471 23.27 4.50 -2.39
CA TRP A 471 22.64 3.68 -3.43
C TRP A 471 21.35 4.32 -3.97
N LEU A 472 20.50 4.81 -3.07
CA LEU A 472 19.27 5.49 -3.45
C LEU A 472 19.57 6.81 -4.16
N TRP A 473 20.56 7.58 -3.72
CA TRP A 473 20.97 8.80 -4.42
C TRP A 473 21.46 8.51 -5.86
N LEU A 474 22.25 7.46 -6.05
CA LEU A 474 22.74 7.04 -7.37
C LEU A 474 21.63 6.57 -8.32
N THR A 475 20.60 5.91 -7.77
CA THR A 475 19.55 5.28 -8.59
C THR A 475 18.28 6.10 -8.72
N ALA A 476 18.05 7.09 -7.84
CA ALA A 476 16.80 7.85 -7.77
C ALA A 476 16.43 8.59 -9.06
N GLY A 477 17.42 9.12 -9.81
CA GLY A 477 17.17 9.83 -11.06
C GLY A 477 16.33 9.02 -12.06
N LEU A 478 16.49 7.70 -12.09
CA LEU A 478 15.75 6.81 -13.01
C LEU A 478 14.22 6.88 -12.82
N ILE A 479 13.75 6.91 -11.57
CA ILE A 479 12.32 6.97 -11.25
C ILE A 479 11.82 8.41 -11.11
N MET A 480 12.67 9.29 -10.58
CA MET A 480 12.36 10.69 -10.34
C MET A 480 12.12 11.45 -11.64
N ASP A 481 13.02 11.28 -12.62
CA ASP A 481 12.92 11.94 -13.92
C ASP A 481 11.72 11.40 -14.70
N ASP A 482 11.40 10.12 -14.54
CA ASP A 482 10.23 9.51 -15.17
C ASP A 482 8.93 10.11 -14.62
N PHE A 483 8.80 10.22 -13.30
CA PHE A 483 7.65 10.86 -12.66
C PHE A 483 7.49 12.32 -13.05
N ALA A 484 8.61 13.05 -13.11
CA ALA A 484 8.64 14.43 -13.59
C ALA A 484 8.15 14.54 -15.04
N LYS A 485 8.81 13.85 -15.99
CA LYS A 485 8.45 13.85 -17.42
C LYS A 485 7.01 13.43 -17.66
N GLY A 486 6.58 12.39 -16.96
CA GLY A 486 5.23 11.85 -17.03
C GLY A 486 4.18 12.80 -16.48
N GLY A 487 4.54 13.96 -15.89
CA GLY A 487 3.60 14.93 -15.35
C GLY A 487 2.91 14.47 -14.07
N LEU A 488 3.47 13.49 -13.35
CA LEU A 488 2.90 12.97 -12.11
C LEU A 488 2.62 14.09 -11.11
N TRP A 489 3.57 15.02 -10.99
CA TRP A 489 3.51 16.13 -10.06
C TRP A 489 2.62 17.28 -10.51
N LEU A 490 2.13 17.27 -11.75
CA LEU A 490 1.15 18.27 -12.22
C LEU A 490 -0.24 18.04 -11.63
N THR A 491 -0.54 16.81 -11.22
CA THR A 491 -1.81 16.48 -10.56
C THR A 491 -1.95 17.21 -9.23
N GLU A 492 -3.15 17.71 -8.94
CA GLU A 492 -3.48 18.36 -7.68
C GLU A 492 -4.05 17.36 -6.66
N PRO A 493 -3.28 16.95 -5.64
CA PRO A 493 -3.72 15.92 -4.69
C PRO A 493 -4.72 16.44 -3.65
N LEU A 494 -4.78 17.76 -3.44
CA LEU A 494 -5.58 18.41 -2.40
C LEU A 494 -6.63 19.34 -3.02
N PRO A 495 -7.86 19.40 -2.48
CA PRO A 495 -8.89 20.32 -2.95
C PRO A 495 -8.58 21.77 -2.61
N VAL A 496 -7.95 22.00 -1.45
CA VAL A 496 -7.68 23.33 -0.90
C VAL A 496 -6.22 23.45 -0.48
N SER A 497 -5.56 24.54 -0.85
CA SER A 497 -4.19 24.89 -0.45
C SER A 497 -4.20 26.15 0.43
N PRO A 498 -4.08 25.99 1.76
CA PRO A 498 -3.87 27.13 2.66
C PRO A 498 -2.66 27.98 2.27
N LEU A 499 -1.54 27.38 1.86
CA LEU A 499 -0.33 28.13 1.50
C LEU A 499 -0.50 28.97 0.24
N ARG A 500 -1.17 28.45 -0.80
CA ARG A 500 -1.52 29.29 -1.96
C ARG A 500 -2.46 30.42 -1.56
N GLY A 501 -3.41 30.16 -0.65
CA GLY A 501 -4.30 31.19 -0.09
C GLY A 501 -3.56 32.30 0.67
N LEU A 502 -2.42 31.98 1.28
CA LEU A 502 -1.53 32.94 1.95
C LEU A 502 -0.56 33.65 0.98
N GLY A 503 -0.64 33.39 -0.33
CA GLY A 503 0.23 34.02 -1.34
C GLY A 503 1.56 33.32 -1.57
N PHE A 504 1.80 32.14 -0.99
CA PHE A 504 3.00 31.32 -1.27
C PHE A 504 2.90 30.52 -2.57
N GLY A 505 1.80 30.70 -3.32
CA GLY A 505 1.61 30.13 -4.64
C GLY A 505 2.68 30.54 -5.65
N TYR A 506 2.60 29.99 -6.86
CA TYR A 506 3.48 30.40 -7.96
C TYR A 506 3.17 31.83 -8.44
N GLY A 507 1.91 32.27 -8.29
CA GLY A 507 1.49 33.65 -8.55
C GLY A 507 0.98 33.87 -9.98
N VAL A 508 0.50 32.81 -10.64
CA VAL A 508 -0.10 32.91 -11.99
C VAL A 508 -1.59 33.20 -11.93
N GLU A 509 -2.10 33.88 -12.97
CA GLU A 509 -3.53 34.10 -13.14
C GLU A 509 -4.29 32.76 -13.14
N GLY A 510 -5.39 32.70 -12.40
CA GLY A 510 -6.12 31.45 -12.22
C GLY A 510 -5.48 30.50 -11.19
N GLU A 511 -4.46 30.91 -10.43
CA GLU A 511 -4.09 30.23 -9.19
C GLU A 511 -4.95 30.70 -8.02
N GLY A 512 -5.12 29.87 -7.00
CA GLY A 512 -5.81 30.27 -5.76
C GLY A 512 -5.84 29.14 -4.72
N TRP A 513 -6.43 29.44 -3.57
CA TRP A 513 -6.58 28.47 -2.48
C TRP A 513 -7.46 27.27 -2.85
N TRP A 514 -8.36 27.39 -3.83
CA TRP A 514 -9.17 26.30 -4.34
C TRP A 514 -8.49 25.68 -5.56
N CYS A 515 -7.98 24.46 -5.40
CA CYS A 515 -7.11 23.80 -6.38
C CYS A 515 -7.88 23.01 -7.45
N TRP A 516 -9.02 22.39 -7.09
CA TRP A 516 -9.79 21.56 -8.03
C TRP A 516 -10.79 22.40 -8.82
N LYS A 517 -10.34 22.92 -9.97
CA LYS A 517 -11.14 23.81 -10.83
C LYS A 517 -11.94 23.07 -11.90
N THR A 518 -11.47 21.90 -12.30
CA THR A 518 -12.10 21.07 -13.32
C THR A 518 -12.83 19.89 -12.67
N PRO A 519 -13.93 19.42 -13.29
CA PRO A 519 -14.57 18.21 -12.85
C PRO A 519 -13.61 17.02 -13.02
N TRP A 520 -13.71 16.04 -12.13
CA TRP A 520 -12.98 14.76 -12.25
C TRP A 520 -13.68 13.75 -13.15
N PHE A 521 -14.99 13.96 -13.34
CA PHE A 521 -15.86 13.04 -14.04
C PHE A 521 -16.74 13.80 -15.01
N ARG A 522 -16.94 13.24 -16.20
CA ARG A 522 -17.84 13.79 -17.21
C ARG A 522 -18.59 12.64 -17.89
N TYR A 523 -19.87 12.85 -18.22
CA TYR A 523 -20.57 11.89 -19.06
C TYR A 523 -19.99 11.93 -20.48
N TRP A 524 -19.80 10.76 -21.07
CA TRP A 524 -19.27 10.61 -22.41
C TRP A 524 -20.12 9.62 -23.20
N ASP A 525 -20.34 9.94 -24.47
CA ASP A 525 -21.08 9.13 -25.42
C ASP A 525 -20.28 8.99 -26.72
N GLY A 526 -19.65 7.82 -26.92
CA GLY A 526 -18.94 7.47 -28.14
C GLY A 526 -19.81 6.81 -29.22
N GLY A 527 -21.14 6.78 -29.06
CA GLY A 527 -22.08 6.22 -30.03
C GLY A 527 -22.40 4.72 -29.87
N SER A 528 -21.61 3.96 -29.09
CA SER A 528 -21.88 2.54 -28.78
C SER A 528 -22.11 2.29 -27.29
N TYR A 529 -22.79 1.19 -26.94
CA TYR A 529 -23.06 0.83 -25.54
C TYR A 529 -21.78 0.73 -24.70
N TRP A 530 -20.71 0.16 -25.26
CA TRP A 530 -19.42 -0.03 -24.59
C TRP A 530 -18.53 1.22 -24.58
N GLU A 531 -18.94 2.27 -25.27
CA GLU A 531 -18.23 3.56 -25.37
C GLU A 531 -19.05 4.69 -24.71
N ARG A 532 -20.00 4.33 -23.84
CA ARG A 532 -20.83 5.25 -23.06
C ARG A 532 -20.55 5.10 -21.57
N GLY A 533 -20.60 6.20 -20.84
CA GLY A 533 -20.58 6.19 -19.38
C GLY A 533 -19.95 7.41 -18.73
N ILE A 534 -19.72 7.32 -17.41
CA ILE A 534 -19.02 8.34 -16.65
C ILE A 534 -17.52 8.18 -16.89
N ARG A 535 -16.96 9.06 -17.71
CA ARG A 535 -15.53 9.16 -18.00
C ARG A 535 -14.80 9.77 -16.81
N VAL A 536 -13.65 9.18 -16.50
CA VAL A 536 -12.60 9.73 -15.65
C VAL A 536 -11.74 10.64 -16.52
N LEU A 537 -11.64 11.92 -16.15
CA LEU A 537 -10.96 12.94 -16.94
C LEU A 537 -9.44 12.86 -16.79
#